data_AF-A0A1H9RWR2-F1
#
_entry.id   AF-A0A1H9RWR2-F1
#
_cell.length_a   1.000
_cell.length_b   1.000
_cell.length_c   1.000
_cell.angle_alpha   90.00
_cell.angle_beta   90.00
_cell.angle_gamma   90.00
#
_symmetry.space_group_name_H-M   'P 1'
#
loop_
_entity.id
_entity.type
_entity.pdbx_description
1 polymer ?
#
loop_
_entity_poly.entity_id
_entity_poly.type
_entity_poly.pdbx_seq_one_letter_code
_entity_poly.pdbx_strand_id
1 'polypeptide(L)'
;MTAPNAPEVDIVARSFTENGCAVTSIIYDPADAQQILYGTVTRDGVLVGSYYCADRIRQRDWRIVTADGHDLAVDGTPVRPLDEGSAVIVLTTILTAPKHEVDQRLRDATRPSQ
;
A
#
# COMPACT_ATOMS: atom_id res chain seq x y z
N MET A 1 -33.86 -26.88 -9.73
CA MET A 1 -32.71 -26.62 -8.85
C MET A 1 -32.13 -25.28 -9.26
N THR A 2 -32.49 -24.23 -8.56
CA THR A 2 -31.83 -22.92 -8.68
C THR A 2 -30.48 -23.03 -7.97
N ALA A 3 -29.40 -22.74 -8.68
CA ALA A 3 -28.08 -22.60 -8.06
C ALA A 3 -28.16 -21.55 -6.94
N PRO A 4 -27.47 -21.72 -5.80
CA PRO A 4 -27.42 -20.66 -4.80
C PRO A 4 -26.82 -19.43 -5.45
N ASN A 5 -27.50 -18.28 -5.32
CA ASN A 5 -26.95 -16.97 -5.66
C ASN A 5 -25.65 -16.81 -4.87
N ALA A 6 -24.50 -17.00 -5.53
CA ALA A 6 -23.24 -16.56 -4.96
C ALA A 6 -23.37 -15.05 -4.73
N PRO A 7 -22.89 -14.51 -3.59
CA PRO A 7 -22.85 -13.07 -3.41
C PRO A 7 -22.12 -12.45 -4.61
N GLU A 8 -22.72 -11.42 -5.21
CA GLU A 8 -22.07 -10.67 -6.27
C GLU A 8 -20.79 -10.08 -5.69
N VAL A 9 -19.67 -10.38 -6.33
CA VAL A 9 -18.34 -9.97 -5.90
C VAL A 9 -17.93 -8.82 -6.79
N ASP A 10 -17.74 -7.65 -6.19
CA ASP A 10 -17.28 -6.47 -6.91
C ASP A 10 -15.79 -6.21 -6.67
N ILE A 11 -15.11 -5.84 -7.75
CA ILE A 11 -13.77 -5.25 -7.68
C ILE A 11 -13.95 -3.75 -7.92
N VAL A 12 -13.65 -2.97 -6.89
CA VAL A 12 -13.86 -1.52 -6.89
C VAL A 12 -12.52 -0.80 -6.80
N ALA A 13 -12.34 0.23 -7.63
CA ALA A 13 -11.25 1.18 -7.48
C ALA A 13 -11.72 2.34 -6.59
N ARG A 14 -10.98 2.61 -5.51
CA ARG A 14 -11.20 3.78 -4.64
C ARG A 14 -9.99 4.68 -4.71
N SER A 15 -10.22 5.97 -4.95
CA SER A 15 -9.15 6.95 -5.03
C SER A 15 -9.36 8.08 -4.04
N PHE A 16 -8.27 8.57 -3.47
CA PHE A 16 -8.23 9.74 -2.61
C PHE A 16 -6.88 10.46 -2.75
N THR A 17 -6.78 11.65 -2.18
CA THR A 17 -5.53 12.42 -2.16
C THR A 17 -4.98 12.48 -0.75
N GLU A 18 -3.69 12.23 -0.61
CA GLU A 18 -2.97 12.26 0.67
C GLU A 18 -1.57 12.87 0.44
N ASN A 19 -1.21 13.90 1.21
CA ASN A 19 0.06 14.63 1.08
C ASN A 19 0.43 15.05 -0.37
N GLY A 20 -0.57 15.49 -1.14
CA GLY A 20 -0.39 15.90 -2.55
C GLY A 20 -0.17 14.74 -3.52
N CYS A 21 -0.35 13.50 -3.08
CA CYS A 21 -0.28 12.30 -3.89
C CYS A 21 -1.67 11.74 -4.15
N ALA A 22 -1.93 11.25 -5.36
CA ALA A 22 -3.11 10.47 -5.65
C ALA A 22 -2.87 9.01 -5.26
N VAL A 23 -3.67 8.51 -4.32
CA VAL A 23 -3.70 7.11 -3.88
C VAL A 23 -4.88 6.44 -4.56
N THR A 24 -4.66 5.28 -5.18
CA THR A 24 -5.72 4.46 -5.75
C THR A 24 -5.59 3.03 -5.25
N SER A 25 -6.59 2.56 -4.52
CA SER A 25 -6.67 1.19 -3.99
C SER A 25 -7.65 0.38 -4.83
N ILE A 26 -7.26 -0.85 -5.16
CA ILE A 26 -8.14 -1.86 -5.73
C ILE A 26 -8.63 -2.76 -4.60
N ILE A 27 -9.93 -2.78 -4.41
CA ILE A 27 -10.61 -3.43 -3.29
C ILE A 27 -11.46 -4.57 -3.86
N TYR A 28 -11.30 -5.74 -3.27
CA TYR A 28 -12.21 -6.87 -3.39
C TYR A 28 -13.31 -6.68 -2.35
N ASP A 29 -14.54 -6.42 -2.79
CA ASP A 29 -15.70 -6.13 -1.92
C ASP A 29 -16.74 -7.26 -2.04
N PRO A 30 -16.54 -8.39 -1.34
CA PRO A 30 -17.62 -9.32 -1.09
C PRO A 30 -18.57 -8.64 -0.10
N ALA A 31 -19.88 -8.70 -0.34
CA ALA A 31 -20.99 -7.99 0.32
C ALA A 31 -20.88 -7.58 1.82
N ASP A 32 -20.02 -8.19 2.64
CA ASP A 32 -19.80 -7.89 4.06
C ASP A 32 -18.30 -7.79 4.49
N ALA A 33 -17.31 -7.85 3.59
CA ALA A 33 -15.89 -7.88 3.98
C ALA A 33 -14.90 -7.33 2.93
N GLN A 34 -14.74 -6.00 2.88
CA GLN A 34 -13.74 -5.34 2.01
C GLN A 34 -12.30 -5.82 2.30
N GLN A 35 -11.60 -6.22 1.25
CA GLN A 35 -10.20 -6.61 1.27
C GLN A 35 -9.42 -5.81 0.23
N ILE A 36 -8.37 -5.12 0.67
CA ILE A 36 -7.49 -4.41 -0.25
C ILE A 36 -6.59 -5.43 -0.94
N LEU A 37 -6.55 -5.38 -2.26
CA LEU A 37 -5.70 -6.24 -3.06
C LEU A 37 -4.32 -5.61 -3.24
N TYR A 38 -4.32 -4.37 -3.73
CA TYR A 38 -3.15 -3.54 -3.92
C TYR A 38 -3.57 -2.08 -4.08
N GLY A 39 -2.63 -1.17 -3.94
CA GLY A 39 -2.82 0.22 -4.30
C GLY A 39 -1.58 0.83 -4.93
N THR A 40 -1.78 1.92 -5.66
CA THR A 40 -0.71 2.68 -6.31
C THR A 40 -0.74 4.12 -5.81
N VAL A 41 0.44 4.70 -5.64
CA VAL A 41 0.61 6.10 -5.25
C VAL A 41 1.34 6.84 -6.35
N THR A 42 0.76 7.93 -6.81
CA THR A 42 1.35 8.82 -7.82
C THR A 42 1.44 10.25 -7.28
N ARG A 43 2.46 11.00 -7.69
CA ARG A 43 2.61 12.42 -7.41
C ARG A 43 2.83 13.15 -8.72
N ASP A 44 1.99 14.15 -9.00
CA ASP A 44 2.03 14.91 -10.25
C ASP A 44 2.02 14.02 -11.52
N GLY A 45 1.27 12.90 -11.45
CA GLY A 45 1.18 11.91 -12.54
C GLY A 45 2.36 10.92 -12.62
N VAL A 46 3.38 11.06 -11.78
CA VAL A 46 4.54 10.15 -11.73
C VAL A 46 4.33 9.09 -10.65
N LEU A 47 4.60 7.82 -10.97
CA LEU A 47 4.53 6.73 -10.01
C LEU A 47 5.59 6.92 -8.92
N VAL A 48 5.14 6.91 -7.66
CA VAL A 48 6.01 6.86 -6.48
C VAL A 48 6.27 5.40 -6.10
N GLY A 49 5.21 4.60 -6.13
CA GLY A 49 5.28 3.17 -5.88
C GLY A 49 3.89 2.56 -5.74
N SER A 50 3.87 1.30 -5.32
CA SER A 50 2.67 0.53 -5.05
C SER A 50 2.80 -0.20 -3.73
N TYR A 51 1.68 -0.66 -3.20
CA TYR A 51 1.64 -1.50 -2.03
C TYR A 51 0.64 -2.63 -2.24
N TYR A 52 0.86 -3.75 -1.57
CA TYR A 52 -0.07 -4.88 -1.61
C TYR A 52 -0.02 -5.68 -0.33
N CYS A 53 -1.11 -6.39 -0.07
CA CYS A 53 -1.20 -7.33 1.03
C CYS A 53 -0.84 -8.73 0.54
N ALA A 54 0.25 -9.32 1.06
CA ALA A 54 0.69 -10.65 0.65
C ALA A 54 -0.19 -11.76 1.27
N ASP A 55 -0.64 -11.58 2.52
CA ASP A 55 -1.67 -12.43 3.15
C ASP A 55 -3.04 -11.76 3.09
N ARG A 56 -3.70 -11.88 1.93
CA ARG A 56 -4.99 -11.23 1.64
C ARG A 56 -6.12 -11.68 2.57
N ILE A 57 -6.07 -12.92 3.06
CA ILE A 57 -7.11 -13.46 3.93
C ILE A 57 -7.02 -12.81 5.32
N ARG A 58 -5.80 -12.67 5.85
CA ARG A 58 -5.58 -12.09 7.19
C ARG A 58 -5.34 -10.58 7.17
N GLN A 59 -5.22 -9.99 5.99
CA GLN A 59 -4.85 -8.59 5.75
C GLN A 59 -3.52 -8.22 6.45
N ARG A 60 -2.48 -9.05 6.25
CA ARG A 60 -1.15 -8.95 6.86
C ARG A 60 -0.02 -9.13 5.84
N ASP A 61 1.22 -8.96 6.29
CA ASP A 61 2.43 -8.98 5.45
C ASP A 61 2.30 -7.98 4.29
N TRP A 62 2.06 -6.73 4.65
CA TRP A 62 2.01 -5.65 3.69
C TRP A 62 3.40 -5.36 3.15
N ARG A 63 3.44 -5.04 1.86
CA ARG A 63 4.68 -4.81 1.12
C ARG A 63 4.54 -3.55 0.30
N ILE A 64 5.66 -2.87 0.10
CA ILE A 64 5.77 -1.72 -0.78
C ILE A 64 6.72 -2.08 -1.90
N VAL A 65 6.34 -1.77 -3.14
CA VAL A 65 7.18 -1.87 -4.32
C VAL A 65 7.43 -0.47 -4.84
N THR A 66 8.69 -0.08 -4.93
CA THR A 66 9.12 1.23 -5.43
C THR A 66 8.84 1.37 -6.92
N ALA A 67 8.86 2.60 -7.45
CA ALA A 67 8.55 2.87 -8.86
C ALA A 67 9.46 2.16 -9.87
N ASP A 68 10.67 1.75 -9.46
CA ASP A 68 11.61 0.95 -10.24
C ASP A 68 11.33 -0.56 -10.19
N GLY A 69 10.31 -1.00 -9.44
CA GLY A 69 9.84 -2.38 -9.41
C GLY A 69 10.50 -3.26 -8.36
N HIS A 70 11.20 -2.68 -7.37
CA HIS A 70 11.83 -3.43 -6.30
C HIS A 70 11.04 -3.39 -4.99
N ASP A 71 11.10 -4.44 -4.18
CA ASP A 71 10.58 -4.40 -2.82
C ASP A 71 11.36 -3.36 -2.01
N LEU A 72 10.64 -2.48 -1.30
CA LEU A 72 11.25 -1.47 -0.47
C LEU A 72 12.00 -2.13 0.70
N ALA A 73 13.27 -1.78 0.84
CA ALA A 73 14.13 -2.24 1.93
C ALA A 73 15.04 -1.11 2.43
N VAL A 74 15.42 -1.19 3.71
CA VAL A 74 16.36 -0.28 4.37
C VAL A 74 17.53 -1.12 4.85
N ASP A 75 18.74 -0.79 4.39
CA ASP A 75 19.97 -1.52 4.74
C ASP A 75 19.82 -3.06 4.53
N GLY A 76 19.11 -3.46 3.47
CA GLY A 76 18.83 -4.86 3.12
C GLY A 76 17.67 -5.50 3.89
N THR A 77 17.05 -4.81 4.84
CA THR A 77 15.89 -5.28 5.60
C THR A 77 14.59 -4.81 4.95
N PRO A 78 13.67 -5.72 4.57
CA PRO A 78 12.40 -5.33 3.96
C PRO A 78 11.55 -4.43 4.87
N VAL A 79 10.99 -3.38 4.29
CA VAL A 79 10.00 -2.54 4.98
C VAL A 79 8.66 -3.25 4.92
N ARG A 80 8.10 -3.57 6.09
CA ARG A 80 6.83 -4.28 6.25
C ARG A 80 5.83 -3.40 7.02
N PRO A 81 5.00 -2.61 6.31
CA PRO A 81 3.93 -1.85 6.95
C PRO A 81 3.00 -2.76 7.76
N LEU A 82 2.40 -2.21 8.82
CA LEU A 82 1.44 -2.96 9.63
C LEU A 82 0.08 -3.11 8.92
N ASP A 83 -0.30 -2.10 8.14
CA ASP A 83 -1.57 -1.97 7.44
C ASP A 83 -1.42 -1.09 6.18
N GLU A 84 -2.53 -0.91 5.44
CA GLU A 84 -2.60 -0.01 4.28
C GLU A 84 -2.19 1.42 4.64
N GLY A 85 -2.71 1.96 5.74
CA GLY A 85 -2.47 3.36 6.11
C GLY A 85 -0.97 3.63 6.32
N SER A 86 -0.28 2.71 6.98
CA SER A 86 1.17 2.74 7.16
C SER A 86 1.90 2.69 5.82
N ALA A 87 1.45 1.85 4.87
CA ALA A 87 2.04 1.77 3.54
C ALA A 87 1.84 3.08 2.74
N VAL A 88 0.64 3.65 2.82
CA VAL A 88 0.31 4.94 2.21
C VAL A 88 1.20 6.04 2.79
N ILE A 89 1.37 6.14 4.12
CA ILE A 89 2.25 7.14 4.74
C ILE A 89 3.69 7.03 4.24
N VAL A 90 4.25 5.82 4.16
CA VAL A 90 5.61 5.62 3.62
C VAL A 90 5.70 6.16 2.20
N LEU A 91 4.74 5.84 1.34
CA LEU A 91 4.73 6.29 -0.06
C LEU A 91 4.50 7.80 -0.19
N THR A 92 3.52 8.36 0.52
CA THR A 92 3.09 9.76 0.32
C THR A 92 3.95 10.76 1.06
N THR A 93 4.70 10.34 2.08
CA THR A 93 5.44 11.24 2.99
C THR A 93 6.94 10.97 3.03
N ILE A 94 7.34 9.69 3.01
CA ILE A 94 8.76 9.33 3.11
C ILE A 94 9.39 9.28 1.71
N LEU A 95 8.82 8.50 0.79
CA LEU A 95 9.39 8.33 -0.55
C LEU A 95 9.24 9.56 -1.45
N THR A 96 8.39 10.50 -1.06
CA THR A 96 8.19 11.79 -1.75
C THR A 96 9.02 12.93 -1.14
N ALA A 97 9.81 12.65 -0.10
CA ALA A 97 10.74 13.59 0.50
C ALA A 97 11.95 13.87 -0.42
N PRO A 98 12.75 14.91 -0.15
CA PRO A 98 14.03 15.10 -0.85
C PRO A 98 14.88 13.83 -0.77
N LYS A 99 15.47 13.39 -1.88
CA LYS A 99 16.18 12.10 -1.99
C LYS A 99 17.20 11.84 -0.89
N HIS A 100 17.92 12.87 -0.44
CA HIS A 100 18.94 12.76 0.60
C HIS A 100 18.38 12.51 2.01
N GLU A 101 17.08 12.70 2.22
CA GLU A 101 16.40 12.47 3.50
C GLU A 101 15.67 11.12 3.55
N VAL A 102 15.39 10.49 2.40
CA VAL A 102 14.53 9.30 2.31
C VAL A 102 15.07 8.17 3.18
N ASP A 103 16.35 7.83 3.05
CA ASP A 103 16.95 6.73 3.83
C ASP A 103 16.88 6.98 5.33
N GLN A 104 17.12 8.22 5.77
CA GLN A 104 17.06 8.58 7.19
C GLN A 104 15.63 8.48 7.72
N ARG A 105 14.66 9.03 6.98
CA ARG A 105 13.23 8.97 7.35
C ARG A 105 12.71 7.54 7.39
N LEU A 106 13.13 6.69 6.44
CA LEU A 106 12.79 5.27 6.44
C LEU A 106 13.35 4.58 7.69
N ARG A 107 14.64 4.78 8.01
CA ARG A 107 15.27 4.20 9.21
C ARG A 107 14.54 4.61 10.49
N ASP A 108 14.15 5.88 10.59
CA ASP A 108 13.43 6.38 11.77
C ASP A 108 12.02 5.79 11.87
N ALA A 109 11.32 5.62 10.75
CA ALA A 109 9.99 5.01 10.70
C ALA A 109 10.00 3.49 10.95
N THR A 110 11.10 2.80 10.63
CA THR A 110 11.24 1.35 10.84
C THR A 110 11.91 0.98 12.16
N ARG A 111 12.31 1.97 12.98
CA ARG A 111 12.95 1.70 14.27
C ARG A 111 11.93 1.06 15.23
N PRO A 112 12.29 -0.01 15.96
CA PRO A 112 11.39 -0.57 16.97
C PRO A 112 11.04 0.47 18.03
N SER A 113 9.76 0.54 18.41
CA SER A 113 9.32 1.30 19.59
C SER A 113 10.05 0.74 20.82
N GLN A 114 10.76 1.60 21.57
CA GLN A 114 11.34 1.22 22.86
C GLN A 114 10.28 1.00 23.92
#